data_AF-A0A2P5ETH4-F1
#
_entry.id   AF-A0A2P5ETH4-F1
#
_cell.length_a   1.000
_cell.length_b   1.000
_cell.length_c   1.000
_cell.angle_alpha   90.00
_cell.angle_beta   90.00
_cell.angle_gamma   90.00
#
_symmetry.space_group_name_H-M   'P 1'
#
loop_
_entity.id
_entity.type
_entity.pdbx_description
1 polymer ?
#
loop_
_entity_poly.entity_id
_entity_poly.type
_entity_poly.pdbx_seq_one_letter_code
_entity_poly.pdbx_strand_id
1 'polypeptide(L)'
;MVLHARVVLDLCECHGQEISFEQVEGDFDSFQGKWLLEQLGSHHTLLKYTVESKMHKDTFLSEAIMEEVIYEDLPSNLCAIRDYVEKGEEAHSSVTQDQSICLEEQVNSSDIDSDDDVSTVTDEVSDCSCQSSSRQRPRVPGLQRDIEILKAELLKFISEHGQEGFMPMRKQLRLHGRVDIEKAITRMGGFRRIASLMNLSLAYKHRKPKGYWDNLENLQEEINRFQRSWGMDPSFMPSRKTFERAGRYDIARALEK
;
A
#
# COMPACT_ATOMS: atom_id res chain seq x y z
N MET A 1 5.32 -23.55 1.28
CA MET A 1 4.71 -24.37 0.21
C MET A 1 4.23 -23.40 -0.84
N VAL A 2 4.59 -23.60 -2.11
CA VAL A 2 4.04 -22.79 -3.21
C VAL A 2 2.95 -23.64 -3.83
N LEU A 3 1.69 -23.26 -3.59
CA LEU A 3 0.54 -23.91 -4.20
C LEU A 3 0.40 -23.36 -5.61
N HIS A 4 0.36 -24.25 -6.59
CA HIS A 4 0.14 -23.89 -7.99
C HIS A 4 -1.23 -24.42 -8.37
N ALA A 5 -2.15 -23.51 -8.69
CA ALA A 5 -3.45 -23.85 -9.26
C ALA A 5 -3.46 -23.47 -10.74
N ARG A 6 -4.01 -24.32 -11.59
CA ARG A 6 -4.21 -24.07 -13.01
C ARG A 6 -5.67 -23.78 -13.27
N VAL A 7 -5.92 -22.69 -13.99
CA VAL A 7 -7.25 -22.27 -14.41
C VAL A 7 -7.16 -21.62 -15.80
N VAL A 8 -8.11 -21.98 -16.66
CA VAL A 8 -8.40 -21.38 -17.96
C VAL A 8 -9.74 -20.66 -17.81
N LEU A 9 -9.75 -19.36 -18.09
CA LEU A 9 -10.90 -18.49 -17.92
C LEU A 9 -11.47 -18.09 -19.28
N ASP A 10 -12.79 -18.06 -19.37
CA ASP A 10 -13.50 -17.24 -20.35
C ASP A 10 -13.73 -15.85 -19.75
N LEU A 11 -13.61 -14.79 -20.56
CA LEU A 11 -13.73 -13.41 -20.12
C LEU A 11 -14.80 -12.67 -20.94
N CYS A 12 -15.70 -12.01 -20.21
CA CYS A 12 -16.74 -11.17 -20.76
C CYS A 12 -16.53 -9.73 -20.30
N GLU A 13 -16.25 -8.83 -21.24
CA GLU A 13 -15.99 -7.42 -20.96
C GLU A 13 -17.18 -6.53 -21.33
N CYS A 14 -17.70 -5.82 -20.34
CA CYS A 14 -18.55 -4.64 -20.48
C CYS A 14 -17.68 -3.40 -20.32
N HIS A 15 -17.18 -2.89 -21.45
CA HIS A 15 -16.22 -1.78 -21.53
C HIS A 15 -16.49 -0.66 -20.52
N GLY A 16 -15.49 -0.36 -19.69
CA GLY A 16 -15.53 0.74 -18.72
C GLY A 16 -16.40 0.50 -17.48
N GLN A 17 -17.00 -0.68 -17.31
CA GLN A 17 -17.94 -0.94 -16.22
C GLN A 17 -17.72 -2.29 -15.53
N GLU A 18 -17.56 -3.38 -16.28
CA GLU A 18 -17.47 -4.72 -15.71
C GLU A 18 -16.58 -5.63 -16.56
N ILE A 19 -15.75 -6.45 -15.92
CA ILE A 19 -15.09 -7.59 -16.57
C ILE A 19 -15.44 -8.81 -15.74
N SER A 20 -16.29 -9.69 -16.27
CA SER A 20 -16.60 -10.96 -15.64
C SER A 20 -15.74 -12.06 -16.23
N PHE A 21 -15.46 -13.08 -15.43
CA PHE A 21 -14.74 -14.26 -15.86
C PHE A 21 -15.34 -15.51 -15.23
N GLU A 22 -15.27 -16.61 -15.96
CA GLU A 22 -15.71 -17.92 -15.53
C GLU A 22 -14.71 -18.97 -15.97
N GLN A 23 -14.43 -19.94 -15.10
CA GLN A 23 -13.53 -21.04 -15.40
C GLN A 23 -14.18 -22.00 -16.40
N VAL A 24 -13.44 -22.30 -17.46
CA VAL A 24 -13.78 -23.34 -18.44
C VAL A 24 -13.04 -24.64 -18.14
N GLU A 25 -11.79 -24.55 -17.67
CA GLU A 25 -10.96 -25.71 -17.32
C GLU A 25 -10.05 -25.35 -16.14
N GLY A 26 -9.87 -26.24 -15.18
CA GLY A 26 -8.97 -25.97 -14.05
C GLY A 26 -9.14 -26.91 -12.87
N ASP A 27 -8.43 -26.60 -11.79
CA ASP A 27 -8.36 -27.44 -10.58
C ASP A 27 -9.55 -27.25 -9.61
N PHE A 28 -10.50 -26.38 -9.94
CA PHE A 28 -11.69 -26.10 -9.14
C PHE A 28 -12.95 -26.71 -9.76
N ASP A 29 -13.94 -27.07 -8.93
CA ASP A 29 -15.29 -27.44 -9.39
C ASP A 29 -15.96 -26.27 -10.11
N SER A 30 -15.75 -25.05 -9.59
CA SER A 30 -16.18 -23.81 -10.23
C SER A 30 -15.30 -22.66 -9.73
N PHE A 31 -14.89 -21.77 -10.61
CA PHE A 31 -14.19 -20.54 -10.25
C PHE A 31 -14.68 -19.43 -11.16
N GLN A 32 -15.33 -18.44 -10.58
CA GLN A 32 -15.90 -17.33 -11.33
C GLN A 32 -15.75 -16.04 -10.54
N GLY A 33 -15.85 -14.93 -11.23
CA GLY A 33 -15.79 -13.65 -10.56
C GLY A 33 -15.97 -12.50 -11.53
N LYS A 34 -15.82 -11.31 -10.98
CA LYS A 34 -15.91 -10.09 -11.76
C LYS A 34 -15.18 -8.94 -11.12
N TRP A 35 -14.72 -8.07 -11.99
CA TRP A 35 -14.24 -6.74 -11.72
C TRP A 35 -15.35 -5.76 -12.04
N LEU A 36 -15.62 -4.84 -11.13
CA LEU A 36 -16.62 -3.79 -11.30
C LEU A 36 -15.96 -2.45 -11.06
N LEU A 37 -16.17 -1.53 -12.00
CA LEU A 37 -15.71 -0.16 -11.90
C LEU A 37 -16.91 0.75 -11.65
N GLU A 38 -16.91 1.42 -10.50
CA GLU A 38 -17.96 2.37 -10.14
C GLU A 38 -17.34 3.75 -9.91
N GLN A 39 -18.01 4.81 -10.36
CA GLN A 39 -17.59 6.17 -10.04
C GLN A 39 -17.94 6.50 -8.57
N LEU A 40 -16.94 6.94 -7.81
CA LEU A 40 -17.09 7.38 -6.41
C LEU A 40 -16.88 8.89 -6.32
N GLY A 41 -17.88 9.66 -6.77
CA GLY A 41 -17.82 11.12 -6.83
C GLY A 41 -17.03 11.63 -8.05
N SER A 42 -16.65 12.91 -8.05
CA SER A 42 -16.03 13.55 -9.22
C SER A 42 -14.55 13.23 -9.41
N HIS A 43 -13.87 12.72 -8.38
CA HIS A 43 -12.40 12.56 -8.37
C HIS A 43 -11.91 11.17 -7.97
N HIS A 44 -12.81 10.20 -7.74
CA HIS A 44 -12.39 8.87 -7.33
C HIS A 44 -13.18 7.79 -8.07
N THR A 45 -12.51 6.67 -8.28
CA THR A 45 -13.07 5.47 -8.90
C THR A 45 -12.95 4.31 -7.92
N LEU A 46 -14.03 3.55 -7.76
CA LEU A 46 -14.10 2.38 -6.91
C LEU A 46 -13.97 1.12 -7.78
N LEU A 47 -12.84 0.44 -7.66
CA LEU A 47 -12.63 -0.88 -8.22
C LEU A 47 -13.06 -1.94 -7.20
N LYS A 48 -14.08 -2.73 -7.52
CA LYS A 48 -14.51 -3.89 -6.73
C LYS A 48 -14.11 -5.17 -7.46
N TYR A 49 -13.67 -6.15 -6.70
CA TYR A 49 -13.42 -7.49 -7.20
C TYR A 49 -14.15 -8.51 -6.34
N THR A 50 -14.88 -9.41 -7.00
CA THR A 50 -15.63 -10.49 -6.36
C THR A 50 -15.24 -11.80 -6.98
N VAL A 51 -14.95 -12.80 -6.14
CA VAL A 51 -14.60 -14.16 -6.56
C VAL A 51 -15.48 -15.13 -5.81
N GLU A 52 -15.97 -16.12 -6.55
CA GLU A 52 -16.66 -17.27 -6.03
C GLU A 52 -15.92 -18.51 -6.51
N SER A 53 -15.51 -19.35 -5.57
CA SER A 53 -14.75 -20.58 -5.85
C SER A 53 -15.37 -21.75 -5.13
N LYS A 54 -15.41 -22.90 -5.79
CA LYS A 54 -15.84 -24.17 -5.22
C LYS A 54 -14.76 -25.22 -5.45
N MET A 55 -14.39 -25.90 -4.38
CA MET A 55 -13.36 -26.94 -4.42
C MET A 55 -13.96 -28.31 -4.68
N HIS A 56 -13.23 -29.13 -5.45
CA HIS A 56 -13.55 -30.55 -5.53
C HIS A 56 -13.51 -31.16 -4.13
N LYS A 57 -14.51 -31.99 -3.83
CA LYS A 57 -14.60 -32.71 -2.55
C LYS A 57 -13.46 -33.69 -2.32
N ASP A 58 -12.74 -34.04 -3.38
CA ASP A 58 -11.64 -35.01 -3.38
C ASP A 58 -10.26 -34.33 -3.29
N THR A 59 -10.21 -33.00 -3.19
CA THR A 59 -8.93 -32.27 -3.10
C THR A 59 -8.35 -32.36 -1.68
N PHE A 60 -7.05 -32.66 -1.58
CA PHE A 60 -6.31 -32.71 -0.31
C PHE A 60 -6.13 -31.34 0.38
N LEU A 61 -6.46 -30.25 -0.31
CA LEU A 61 -6.36 -28.89 0.22
C LEU A 61 -7.68 -28.52 0.89
N SER A 62 -7.60 -28.15 2.16
CA SER A 62 -8.72 -27.56 2.87
C SER A 62 -9.11 -26.23 2.20
N GLU A 63 -10.40 -25.99 2.05
CA GLU A 63 -11.00 -24.73 1.59
C GLU A 63 -10.36 -23.51 2.29
N ALA A 64 -10.09 -23.63 3.59
CA ALA A 64 -9.46 -22.58 4.40
C ALA A 64 -8.06 -22.16 3.93
N ILE A 65 -7.24 -23.09 3.44
CA ILE A 65 -5.88 -22.78 2.97
C ILE A 65 -5.95 -22.01 1.64
N MET A 66 -6.92 -22.35 0.80
CA MET A 66 -7.08 -21.70 -0.49
C MET A 66 -7.72 -20.33 -0.36
N GLU A 67 -8.73 -20.17 0.50
CA GLU A 67 -9.25 -18.86 0.85
C GLU A 67 -8.13 -17.96 1.36
N GLU A 68 -7.28 -18.44 2.27
CA GLU A 68 -6.14 -17.67 2.78
C GLU A 68 -5.20 -17.22 1.66
N VAL A 69 -4.88 -18.08 0.69
CA VAL A 69 -4.04 -17.70 -0.46
C VAL A 69 -4.72 -16.65 -1.33
N ILE A 70 -6.00 -16.84 -1.68
CA ILE A 70 -6.76 -15.90 -2.51
C ILE A 70 -6.89 -14.53 -1.81
N TYR A 71 -7.17 -14.53 -0.50
CA TYR A 71 -7.33 -13.30 0.29
C TYR A 71 -6.01 -12.57 0.58
N GLU A 72 -4.87 -13.26 0.60
CA GLU A 72 -3.56 -12.63 0.78
C GLU A 72 -3.06 -11.98 -0.52
N ASP A 73 -3.25 -12.65 -1.67
CA ASP A 73 -2.72 -12.17 -2.96
C ASP A 73 -3.59 -11.07 -3.59
N LEU A 74 -4.91 -11.15 -3.38
CA LEU A 74 -5.85 -10.23 -4.02
C LEU A 74 -5.63 -8.74 -3.63
N PRO A 75 -5.49 -8.36 -2.34
CA PRO A 75 -5.24 -6.96 -1.98
C PRO A 75 -3.98 -6.39 -2.61
N SER A 76 -2.93 -7.20 -2.76
CA SER A 76 -1.68 -6.80 -3.41
C SER A 76 -1.92 -6.47 -4.88
N ASN A 77 -2.67 -7.32 -5.59
CA ASN A 77 -3.02 -7.10 -7.00
C ASN A 77 -3.88 -5.85 -7.19
N LEU A 78 -4.88 -5.63 -6.33
CA LEU A 78 -5.70 -4.41 -6.34
C LEU A 78 -4.87 -3.15 -6.10
N CYS A 79 -3.93 -3.19 -5.16
CA CYS A 79 -3.03 -2.08 -4.91
C CYS A 79 -2.12 -1.83 -6.11
N ALA A 80 -1.59 -2.88 -6.75
CA ALA A 80 -0.75 -2.72 -7.94
C ALA A 80 -1.50 -2.05 -9.10
N ILE A 81 -2.76 -2.43 -9.33
CA ILE A 81 -3.61 -1.80 -10.35
C ILE A 81 -3.84 -0.32 -10.00
N ARG A 82 -4.21 0.00 -8.75
CA ARG A 82 -4.38 1.38 -8.29
C ARG A 82 -3.10 2.19 -8.51
N ASP A 83 -1.98 1.71 -8.01
CA ASP A 83 -0.70 2.41 -8.06
C ASP A 83 -0.25 2.65 -9.51
N TYR A 84 -0.57 1.73 -10.43
CA TYR A 84 -0.30 1.90 -11.85
C TYR A 84 -1.13 3.03 -12.47
N VAL A 85 -2.45 3.06 -12.19
CA VAL A 85 -3.36 4.08 -12.71
C VAL A 85 -3.01 5.46 -12.16
N GLU A 86 -2.80 5.58 -10.84
CA GLU A 86 -2.49 6.86 -10.18
C GLU A 86 -1.16 7.45 -10.68
N LYS A 87 -0.13 6.61 -10.88
CA LYS A 87 1.15 7.06 -11.48
C LYS A 87 1.00 7.49 -12.94
N GLY A 88 0.10 6.86 -13.69
CA GLY A 88 -0.24 7.26 -15.05
C GLY A 88 -0.89 8.65 -15.09
N GLU A 89 -1.79 8.95 -14.15
CA GLU A 89 -2.45 10.25 -14.04
C GLU A 89 -1.48 11.39 -13.66
N GLU A 90 -0.48 11.11 -12.82
CA GLU A 90 0.61 12.07 -12.51
C GLU A 90 1.46 12.40 -13.74
N ALA A 91 1.68 11.44 -14.64
CA ALA A 91 2.37 11.71 -15.91
C ALA A 91 1.49 12.51 -16.89
N HIS A 92 0.20 12.21 -17.00
CA HIS A 92 -0.72 12.88 -17.92
C HIS A 92 -1.17 14.28 -17.47
N SER A 93 -1.14 14.59 -16.17
CA SER A 93 -1.40 15.93 -15.64
C SER A 93 -0.25 16.92 -15.90
N SER A 94 0.96 16.43 -16.19
CA SER A 94 2.10 17.27 -16.60
C SER A 94 2.10 17.63 -18.09
N VAL A 95 1.32 16.92 -18.94
CA VAL A 95 1.27 17.14 -20.40
C VAL A 95 0.08 18.01 -20.82
N THR A 96 -0.95 18.14 -19.99
CA THR A 96 -2.16 18.90 -20.34
C THR A 96 -2.05 20.42 -20.14
N GLN A 97 -0.91 20.93 -19.66
CA GLN A 97 -0.67 22.38 -19.51
C GLN A 97 0.12 23.00 -20.68
N ASP A 98 0.70 22.19 -21.58
CA ASP A 98 1.50 22.68 -22.72
C ASP A 98 0.85 22.46 -24.11
N GLN A 99 -0.36 21.89 -24.18
CA GLN A 99 -1.08 21.67 -25.45
C GLN A 99 -2.30 22.58 -25.66
N SER A 100 -2.35 23.75 -25.00
CA SER A 100 -3.40 24.76 -25.23
C SER A 100 -2.93 25.94 -26.10
N ILE A 101 -1.72 25.92 -26.67
CA ILE A 101 -1.28 26.94 -27.62
C ILE A 101 -0.67 26.21 -28.83
N CYS A 102 -1.20 26.55 -30.02
CA CYS A 102 -0.81 26.09 -31.37
C CYS A 102 -1.51 24.82 -31.90
N LEU A 103 -2.83 24.90 -32.10
CA LEU A 103 -3.48 24.24 -33.24
C LEU A 103 -4.29 25.26 -34.03
N GLU A 104 -3.59 26.21 -34.65
CA GLU A 104 -4.08 26.89 -35.86
C GLU A 104 -2.86 27.11 -36.75
N GLU A 105 -2.58 26.15 -37.64
CA GLU A 105 -2.54 26.46 -39.07
C GLU A 105 -2.44 25.18 -39.92
N GLN A 106 -3.21 25.23 -40.99
CA GLN A 106 -3.54 24.22 -41.96
C GLN A 106 -2.35 23.76 -42.84
N VAL A 107 -2.35 22.46 -43.13
CA VAL A 107 -2.37 21.87 -44.49
C VAL A 107 -1.10 21.94 -45.37
N ASN A 108 -0.75 20.74 -45.85
CA ASN A 108 -0.18 20.31 -47.15
C ASN A 108 1.25 19.73 -47.22
N SER A 109 1.28 18.52 -47.81
CA SER A 109 2.30 17.93 -48.72
C SER A 109 3.66 17.59 -48.12
N SER A 110 4.42 16.57 -48.53
CA SER A 110 4.31 15.39 -49.41
C SER A 110 5.69 14.70 -49.32
N ASP A 111 5.73 13.37 -49.44
CA ASP A 111 6.80 12.50 -49.97
C ASP A 111 8.30 12.86 -49.80
N ILE A 112 9.09 11.90 -49.27
CA ILE A 112 10.18 11.18 -49.99
C ILE A 112 11.02 10.32 -49.01
N ASP A 113 11.36 9.12 -49.50
CA ASP A 113 12.27 8.07 -49.01
C ASP A 113 13.62 8.51 -48.43
N SER A 114 14.20 7.73 -47.49
CA SER A 114 15.49 6.99 -47.56
C SER A 114 15.79 6.38 -46.18
N ASP A 115 15.85 5.06 -46.03
CA ASP A 115 17.01 4.15 -46.15
C ASP A 115 17.95 4.09 -44.91
N ASP A 116 18.16 2.84 -44.46
CA ASP A 116 19.27 2.26 -43.70
C ASP A 116 19.74 2.91 -42.38
N ASP A 117 19.66 2.17 -41.27
CA ASP A 117 20.84 1.44 -40.77
C ASP A 117 20.47 0.42 -39.68
N VAL A 118 21.19 -0.70 -39.71
CA VAL A 118 21.03 -1.90 -38.90
C VAL A 118 22.16 -1.97 -37.88
N SER A 119 21.85 -2.21 -36.60
CA SER A 119 22.81 -2.91 -35.72
C SER A 119 22.15 -3.48 -34.46
N THR A 120 22.02 -4.80 -34.51
CA THR A 120 21.95 -5.80 -33.45
C THR A 120 23.13 -5.75 -32.47
N VAL A 121 22.87 -5.77 -31.16
CA VAL A 121 23.63 -6.55 -30.12
C VAL A 121 22.87 -6.50 -28.79
N THR A 122 22.14 -7.56 -28.43
CA THR A 122 22.49 -8.66 -27.50
C THR A 122 22.29 -8.37 -26.00
N ASP A 123 21.35 -9.13 -25.45
CA ASP A 123 21.21 -9.58 -24.05
C ASP A 123 22.52 -9.64 -23.25
N GLU A 124 22.51 -9.06 -22.05
CA GLU A 124 23.19 -9.65 -20.89
C GLU A 124 22.30 -9.58 -19.65
N VAL A 125 21.67 -10.73 -19.39
CA VAL A 125 21.14 -11.18 -18.11
C VAL A 125 22.24 -11.23 -17.06
N SER A 126 22.16 -10.37 -16.05
CA SER A 126 23.03 -10.44 -14.88
C SER A 126 22.37 -11.28 -13.78
N ASP A 127 22.65 -12.58 -13.81
CA ASP A 127 22.42 -13.53 -12.72
C ASP A 127 23.11 -13.03 -11.43
N CYS A 128 22.34 -12.53 -10.46
CA CYS A 128 22.87 -12.27 -9.13
C CYS A 128 22.60 -13.46 -8.21
N SER A 129 23.60 -14.33 -8.17
CA SER A 129 23.72 -15.47 -7.28
C SER A 129 23.53 -15.06 -5.82
N CYS A 130 22.59 -15.72 -5.15
CA CYS A 130 22.27 -15.59 -3.74
C CYS A 130 23.42 -16.09 -2.85
N GLN A 131 24.44 -15.25 -2.64
CA GLN A 131 25.42 -15.48 -1.60
C GLN A 131 24.83 -15.07 -0.24
N SER A 132 24.42 -16.07 0.53
CA SER A 132 24.10 -15.97 1.96
C SER A 132 25.36 -15.62 2.75
N SER A 133 25.86 -14.40 2.57
CA SER A 133 26.83 -13.83 3.49
C SER A 133 26.15 -13.74 4.86
N SER A 134 26.66 -14.47 5.83
CA SER A 134 26.30 -14.32 7.23
C SER A 134 26.62 -12.88 7.63
N ARG A 135 25.65 -11.97 7.45
CA ARG A 135 25.80 -10.54 7.69
C ARG A 135 26.26 -10.36 9.12
N GLN A 136 27.56 -10.14 9.32
CA GLN A 136 28.11 -9.81 10.62
C GLN A 136 27.38 -8.57 11.08
N ARG A 137 26.55 -8.73 12.11
CA ARG A 137 25.74 -7.63 12.64
C ARG A 137 26.72 -6.60 13.18
N PRO A 138 26.70 -5.34 12.70
CA PRO A 138 27.49 -4.29 13.32
C PRO A 138 26.97 -4.15 14.76
N ARG A 139 27.73 -4.65 15.72
CA ARG A 139 27.40 -4.54 17.14
C ARG A 139 28.30 -3.46 17.71
N VAL A 140 27.76 -2.24 17.80
CA VAL A 140 28.45 -1.17 18.50
C VAL A 140 28.42 -1.49 20.00
N PRO A 141 29.58 -1.71 20.66
CA PRO A 141 29.63 -1.93 22.10
C PRO A 141 29.06 -0.71 22.83
N GLY A 142 28.30 -0.92 23.91
CA GLY A 142 27.77 0.18 24.74
C GLY A 142 26.47 0.83 24.26
N LEU A 143 26.00 0.56 23.04
CA LEU A 143 24.79 1.18 22.45
C LEU A 143 23.52 1.09 23.33
N GLN A 144 23.41 0.03 24.12
CA GLN A 144 22.24 -0.24 24.97
C GLN A 144 22.36 0.32 26.39
N ARG A 145 23.51 0.93 26.74
CA ARG A 145 23.80 1.50 28.07
C ARG A 145 24.00 3.01 27.98
N ASP A 146 24.68 3.48 26.94
CA ASP A 146 25.05 4.88 26.79
C ASP A 146 24.11 5.60 25.82
N ILE A 147 23.43 6.63 26.33
CA ILE A 147 22.43 7.35 25.55
C ILE A 147 23.07 8.19 24.44
N GLU A 148 24.29 8.68 24.63
CA GLU A 148 25.00 9.50 23.66
C GLU A 148 25.43 8.68 22.43
N ILE A 149 25.92 7.46 22.66
CA ILE A 149 26.25 6.51 21.59
C ILE A 149 25.00 6.18 20.77
N LEU A 150 23.86 5.96 21.45
CA LEU A 150 22.58 5.73 20.79
C LEU A 150 22.14 6.93 19.95
N LYS A 151 22.28 8.15 20.46
CA LYS A 151 21.96 9.38 19.72
C LYS A 151 22.80 9.52 18.45
N ALA A 152 24.11 9.31 18.55
CA ALA A 152 25.03 9.43 17.41
C ALA A 152 24.72 8.39 16.31
N GLU A 153 24.55 7.12 16.69
CA GLU A 153 24.19 6.05 15.75
C GLU A 153 22.80 6.24 15.13
N LEU A 154 21.85 6.78 15.90
CA LEU A 154 20.52 7.07 15.38
C LEU A 154 20.53 8.25 14.40
N LEU A 155 21.31 9.31 14.66
CA LEU A 155 21.48 10.42 13.71
C LEU A 155 22.15 9.95 12.42
N LYS A 156 23.20 9.12 12.53
CA LYS A 156 23.84 8.50 11.37
C LYS A 156 22.85 7.68 10.54
N PHE A 157 22.01 6.89 11.21
CA PHE A 157 20.97 6.13 10.52
C PHE A 157 19.95 7.04 9.82
N ILE A 158 19.54 8.14 10.46
CA ILE A 158 18.60 9.11 9.87
C ILE A 158 19.21 9.77 8.63
N SER A 159 20.49 10.15 8.66
CA SER A 159 21.16 10.74 7.49
C SER A 159 21.32 9.78 6.32
N GLU A 160 21.47 8.48 6.58
CA GLU A 160 21.71 7.47 5.53
C GLU A 160 20.41 6.95 4.92
N HIS A 161 19.36 6.77 5.73
CA HIS A 161 18.17 6.01 5.34
C HIS A 161 16.84 6.65 5.75
N GLY A 162 16.88 7.74 6.52
CA GLY A 162 15.70 8.36 7.12
C GLY A 162 15.33 9.70 6.54
N GLN A 163 14.36 10.34 7.20
CA GLN A 163 13.97 11.71 6.93
C GLN A 163 14.43 12.58 8.10
N GLU A 164 15.09 13.69 7.81
CA GLU A 164 15.59 14.61 8.82
C GLU A 164 14.44 15.13 9.69
N GLY A 165 14.67 15.19 11.01
CA GLY A 165 13.66 15.63 11.98
C GLY A 165 12.61 14.59 12.35
N PHE A 166 12.57 13.42 11.69
CA PHE A 166 11.63 12.34 12.03
C PHE A 166 12.31 11.14 12.69
N MET A 167 11.63 10.58 13.68
CA MET A 167 12.07 9.36 14.36
C MET A 167 11.88 8.15 13.45
N PRO A 168 12.94 7.35 13.18
CA PRO A 168 12.84 6.15 12.35
C PRO A 168 11.80 5.15 12.85
N MET A 169 11.10 4.51 11.92
CA MET A 169 10.14 3.47 12.26
C MET A 169 10.85 2.15 12.59
N ARG A 170 10.20 1.33 13.43
CA ARG A 170 10.68 -0.02 13.77
C ARG A 170 10.85 -0.90 12.52
N LYS A 171 9.95 -0.77 11.54
CA LYS A 171 10.04 -1.49 10.25
C LYS A 171 11.30 -1.11 9.48
N GLN A 172 11.63 0.18 9.44
CA GLN A 172 12.81 0.71 8.75
C GLN A 172 14.11 0.21 9.38
N LEU A 173 14.22 0.25 10.72
CA LEU A 173 15.38 -0.31 11.43
C LEU A 173 15.58 -1.81 11.15
N ARG A 174 14.49 -2.58 11.03
CA ARG A 174 14.54 -4.01 10.70
C ARG A 174 14.94 -4.26 9.26
N LEU A 175 14.38 -3.49 8.33
CA LEU A 175 14.68 -3.59 6.90
C LEU A 175 16.19 -3.38 6.64
N HIS A 176 16.79 -2.38 7.29
CA HIS A 176 18.22 -2.10 7.21
C HIS A 176 19.09 -2.95 8.17
N GLY A 177 18.52 -3.94 8.85
CA GLY A 177 19.25 -4.85 9.74
C GLY A 177 19.77 -4.23 11.05
N ARG A 178 19.42 -2.97 11.35
CA ARG A 178 19.79 -2.23 12.56
C ARG A 178 18.87 -2.54 13.75
N VAL A 179 18.70 -3.84 14.02
CA VAL A 179 17.89 -4.34 15.15
C VAL A 179 18.56 -4.03 16.51
N ASP A 180 19.86 -3.79 16.51
CA ASP A 180 20.64 -3.31 17.65
C ASP A 180 20.13 -1.96 18.18
N ILE A 181 19.89 -0.98 17.28
CA ILE A 181 19.31 0.32 17.62
C ILE A 181 17.88 0.16 18.14
N GLU A 182 17.05 -0.66 17.47
CA GLU A 182 15.69 -0.98 17.95
C GLU A 182 15.71 -1.48 19.40
N LYS A 183 16.61 -2.41 19.70
CA LYS A 183 16.73 -3.00 21.05
C LYS A 183 17.25 -1.99 22.06
N ALA A 184 18.22 -1.15 21.68
CA ALA A 184 18.75 -0.08 22.53
C ALA A 184 17.67 0.95 22.88
N ILE A 185 16.94 1.46 21.88
CA ILE A 185 15.79 2.36 22.08
C ILE A 185 14.78 1.73 23.03
N THR A 186 14.43 0.45 22.81
CA THR A 186 13.45 -0.25 23.65
C THR A 186 13.90 -0.33 25.11
N ARG A 187 15.20 -0.61 25.36
CA ARG A 187 15.74 -0.68 26.73
C ARG A 187 15.82 0.69 27.40
N MET A 188 16.10 1.74 26.64
CA MET A 188 16.27 3.12 27.14
C MET A 188 14.94 3.89 27.32
N GLY A 189 13.80 3.18 27.35
CA GLY A 189 12.48 3.77 27.60
C GLY A 189 11.62 4.03 26.35
N GLY A 190 12.03 3.48 25.20
CA GLY A 190 11.22 3.41 23.98
C GLY A 190 11.32 4.62 23.06
N PHE A 191 10.72 4.48 21.87
CA PHE A 191 10.83 5.44 20.77
C PHE A 191 10.34 6.84 21.14
N ARG A 192 9.25 6.96 21.90
CA ARG A 192 8.71 8.26 22.34
C ARG A 192 9.71 9.04 23.19
N ARG A 193 10.33 8.37 24.18
CA ARG A 193 11.27 9.02 25.10
C ARG A 193 12.51 9.51 24.35
N ILE A 194 13.08 8.67 23.49
CA ILE A 194 14.25 9.03 22.68
C ILE A 194 13.92 10.15 21.69
N ALA A 195 12.75 10.11 21.05
CA ALA A 195 12.28 11.16 20.16
C ALA A 195 12.18 12.51 20.89
N SER A 196 11.58 12.56 22.08
CA SER A 196 11.53 13.77 22.91
C SER A 196 12.92 14.27 23.33
N LEU A 197 13.88 13.37 23.57
CA LEU A 197 15.25 13.75 23.94
C LEU A 197 16.09 14.29 22.77
N MET A 198 15.68 14.00 21.54
CA MET A 198 16.35 14.43 20.31
C MET A 198 15.53 15.44 19.50
N ASN A 199 14.40 15.90 20.05
CA ASN A 199 13.44 16.76 19.36
C ASN A 199 13.00 16.21 17.99
N LEU A 200 12.90 14.89 17.86
CA LEU A 200 12.41 14.22 16.65
C LEU A 200 10.89 14.06 16.71
N SER A 201 10.23 14.28 15.56
CA SER A 201 8.81 14.02 15.40
C SER A 201 8.55 12.53 15.19
N LEU A 202 7.54 11.99 15.86
CA LEU A 202 7.12 10.61 15.63
C LEU A 202 6.34 10.55 14.32
N ALA A 203 6.73 9.66 13.40
CA ALA A 203 6.04 9.47 12.12
C ALA A 203 4.60 8.92 12.25
N TYR A 204 4.20 8.47 13.45
CA TYR A 204 2.83 8.09 13.76
C TYR A 204 2.14 9.18 14.58
N LYS A 205 0.85 9.39 14.30
CA LYS A 205 -0.02 10.28 15.08
C LYS A 205 0.05 9.90 16.57
N HIS A 206 0.09 10.92 17.44
CA HIS A 206 0.12 10.69 18.88
C HIS A 206 -1.03 9.76 19.30
N ARG A 207 -0.70 8.65 19.97
CA ARG A 207 -1.72 7.84 20.65
C ARG A 207 -2.47 8.74 21.61
N LYS A 208 -3.80 8.79 21.43
CA LYS A 208 -4.72 9.49 22.32
C LYS A 208 -4.56 8.94 23.76
N PRO A 209 -4.69 9.78 24.80
CA PRO A 209 -4.51 9.37 26.19
C PRO A 209 -5.53 8.30 26.60
N LYS A 210 -5.22 7.55 27.66
CA LYS A 210 -6.15 6.57 28.23
C LYS A 210 -7.39 7.30 28.75
N GLY A 211 -8.59 6.83 28.37
CA GLY A 211 -9.85 7.52 28.67
C GLY A 211 -10.30 8.55 27.63
N TYR A 212 -9.49 8.82 26.59
CA TYR A 212 -9.84 9.80 25.55
C TYR A 212 -11.16 9.48 24.86
N TRP A 213 -11.37 8.20 24.52
CA TRP A 213 -12.58 7.70 23.85
C TRP A 213 -13.77 7.53 24.78
N ASP A 214 -13.56 7.54 26.10
CA ASP A 214 -14.63 7.42 27.09
C ASP A 214 -15.28 8.80 27.36
N ASN A 215 -14.65 9.90 26.94
CA ASN A 215 -15.21 11.26 27.02
C ASN A 215 -16.11 11.55 25.82
N LEU A 216 -17.39 11.84 26.07
CA LEU A 216 -18.38 12.10 25.03
C LEU A 216 -18.04 13.30 24.15
N GLU A 217 -17.48 14.38 24.71
CA GLU A 217 -17.08 15.57 23.95
C GLU A 217 -15.98 15.24 22.92
N ASN A 218 -14.95 14.49 23.33
CA ASN A 218 -13.87 14.04 22.44
C ASN A 218 -14.40 13.12 21.33
N LEU A 219 -15.34 12.24 21.68
CA LEU A 219 -15.96 11.34 20.73
C LEU A 219 -16.80 12.11 19.70
N GLN A 220 -17.61 13.07 20.17
CA GLN A 220 -18.42 13.94 19.32
C GLN A 220 -17.54 14.77 18.39
N GLU A 221 -16.42 15.32 18.87
CA GLU A 221 -15.48 16.05 18.02
C GLU A 221 -14.84 15.16 16.94
N GLU A 222 -14.47 13.93 17.28
CA GLU A 222 -13.91 12.98 16.30
C GLU A 222 -14.97 12.55 15.27
N ILE A 223 -16.23 12.38 15.68
CA ILE A 223 -17.36 12.09 14.77
C ILE A 223 -17.63 13.30 13.86
N ASN A 224 -17.70 14.52 14.40
CA ASN A 224 -17.89 15.74 13.62
C ASN A 224 -16.74 15.96 12.63
N ARG A 225 -15.49 15.71 13.06
CA ARG A 225 -14.32 15.77 12.19
C ARG A 225 -14.40 14.73 11.09
N PHE A 226 -14.83 13.51 11.42
CA PHE A 226 -15.07 12.46 10.45
C PHE A 226 -16.14 12.88 9.43
N GLN A 227 -17.32 13.31 9.88
CA GLN A 227 -18.40 13.79 9.01
C GLN A 227 -17.93 14.90 8.05
N ARG A 228 -17.19 15.91 8.55
CA ARG A 228 -16.61 16.97 7.69
C ARG A 228 -15.63 16.42 6.67
N SER A 229 -14.74 15.51 7.08
CA SER A 229 -13.75 14.91 6.17
C SER A 229 -14.37 13.98 5.12
N TRP A 230 -15.51 13.36 5.44
CA TRP A 230 -16.23 12.44 4.56
C TRP A 230 -17.38 13.10 3.80
N GLY A 231 -17.58 14.42 3.95
CA GLY A 231 -18.66 15.16 3.29
C GLY A 231 -20.07 14.73 3.72
N MET A 232 -20.23 14.20 4.95
CA MET A 232 -21.53 13.84 5.49
C MET A 232 -22.18 15.01 6.22
N ASP A 233 -23.51 15.03 6.20
CA ASP A 233 -24.31 15.99 6.96
C ASP A 233 -23.99 15.87 8.47
N PRO A 234 -23.53 16.95 9.13
CA PRO A 234 -23.28 16.96 10.58
C PRO A 234 -24.51 16.56 11.41
N SER A 235 -25.71 16.77 10.85
CA SER A 235 -26.99 16.47 11.48
C SER A 235 -27.27 14.97 11.60
N PHE A 236 -26.58 14.14 10.80
CA PHE A 236 -26.84 12.71 10.70
C PHE A 236 -25.71 11.87 11.28
N MET A 237 -26.01 11.09 12.32
CA MET A 237 -25.04 10.18 12.96
C MET A 237 -24.63 9.06 11.99
N PRO A 238 -23.34 8.93 11.63
CA PRO A 238 -22.90 7.84 10.76
C PRO A 238 -23.09 6.46 11.41
N SER A 239 -23.45 5.47 10.61
CA SER A 239 -23.57 4.10 11.09
C SER A 239 -22.20 3.47 11.38
N ARG A 240 -22.16 2.42 12.22
CA ARG A 240 -20.94 1.64 12.48
C ARG A 240 -20.24 1.18 11.20
N LYS A 241 -21.02 0.63 10.25
CA LYS A 241 -20.52 0.16 8.95
C LYS A 241 -19.83 1.28 8.16
N THR A 242 -20.30 2.51 8.34
CA THR A 242 -19.72 3.71 7.73
C THR A 242 -18.31 3.99 8.27
N PHE A 243 -18.13 3.93 9.59
CA PHE A 243 -16.81 4.11 10.22
C PHE A 243 -15.83 2.99 9.87
N GLU A 244 -16.30 1.73 9.85
CA GLU A 244 -15.47 0.58 9.49
C GLU A 244 -15.02 0.63 8.03
N ARG A 245 -15.91 0.98 7.10
CA ARG A 245 -15.56 1.19 5.69
C ARG A 245 -14.53 2.31 5.51
N ALA A 246 -14.58 3.32 6.37
CA ALA A 246 -13.61 4.41 6.38
C ALA A 246 -12.29 4.08 7.10
N GLY A 247 -12.13 2.85 7.61
CA GLY A 247 -10.97 2.44 8.39
C GLY A 247 -10.88 3.08 9.78
N ARG A 248 -11.92 3.78 10.23
CA ARG A 248 -12.02 4.41 11.56
C ARG A 248 -12.65 3.46 12.59
N TYR A 249 -12.02 2.30 12.74
CA TYR A 249 -12.41 1.30 13.75
C TYR A 249 -12.27 1.82 15.19
N ASP A 250 -11.45 2.84 15.39
CA ASP A 250 -11.26 3.53 16.67
C ASP A 250 -12.57 4.18 17.15
N ILE A 251 -13.24 4.94 16.28
CA ILE A 251 -14.53 5.59 16.58
C ILE A 251 -15.63 4.53 16.71
N ALA A 252 -15.68 3.56 15.79
CA ALA A 252 -16.68 2.48 15.81
C ALA A 252 -16.69 1.69 17.13
N ARG A 253 -15.50 1.36 17.64
CA ARG A 253 -15.34 0.64 18.92
C ARG A 253 -15.61 1.52 20.14
N ALA A 254 -15.36 2.82 20.05
CA ALA A 254 -15.66 3.75 21.14
C ALA A 254 -17.16 3.88 21.38
N LEU A 255 -17.98 3.74 20.33
CA LEU A 255 -19.45 3.77 20.40
C LEU A 255 -20.08 2.46 20.92
N GLU A 256 -19.32 1.38 21.08
CA GLU A 256 -19.82 0.06 21.50
C GLU A 256 -19.78 -0.17 23.03
N LYS A 257 -19.09 0.71 23.76
CA LYS A 257 -19.02 0.66 25.23
C LYS A 257 -20.25 1.29 25.87
#